data_AF-A0A836EZV7-F1
#
_entry.id   AF-A0A836EZV7-F1
#
_cell.length_a   1.000
_cell.length_b   1.000
_cell.length_c   1.000
_cell.angle_alpha   90.00
_cell.angle_beta   90.00
_cell.angle_gamma   90.00
#
_symmetry.space_group_name_H-M   'P 1'
#
loop_
_entity.id
_entity.type
_entity.pdbx_description
1 polymer ?
#
loop_
_entity_poly.entity_id
_entity_poly.type
_entity_poly.pdbx_seq_one_letter_code
_entity_poly.pdbx_strand_id
1 'polypeptide(L)'
;MTTAARLTFGSARGGQRRGEKDLSAITKQYSSRDLPSHTKLKYREHGQGTIEELRNRHFRKELEEREWIDKDKGSSRRAIEPSRESTASSAKKRKLDQVPFASLDALDDEESDSEDDTLALLAELQRIKKARVAEQAKKVCNIIMITQ
;
A
#
# COMPACT_ATOMS: atom_id res chain seq x y z
N MET A 1 -33.05 13.57 49.61
CA MET A 1 -32.10 13.13 48.56
C MET A 1 -31.32 14.33 48.05
N THR A 2 -29.99 14.26 47.99
CA THR A 2 -29.10 15.37 47.61
C THR A 2 -28.73 15.34 46.12
N THR A 3 -28.73 16.50 45.44
CA THR A 3 -28.64 16.66 43.97
C THR A 3 -27.26 17.17 43.48
N ALA A 4 -26.19 16.75 44.13
CA ALA A 4 -24.84 17.24 43.84
C ALA A 4 -24.28 16.71 42.49
N ALA A 5 -24.64 15.49 42.08
CA ALA A 5 -24.28 14.97 40.77
C ALA A 5 -25.16 15.63 39.70
N ARG A 6 -24.57 16.54 38.92
CA ARG A 6 -25.24 17.23 37.80
C ARG A 6 -24.50 16.95 36.50
N LEU A 7 -25.25 16.72 35.43
CA LEU A 7 -24.73 16.60 34.08
C LEU A 7 -24.24 17.96 33.57
N THR A 8 -23.11 18.00 32.88
CA THR A 8 -22.59 19.21 32.23
C THR A 8 -23.18 19.34 30.83
N PHE A 9 -24.15 20.25 30.65
CA PHE A 9 -24.78 20.51 29.34
C PHE A 9 -23.98 21.46 28.44
N GLY A 10 -23.05 22.24 29.01
CA GLY A 10 -22.12 23.10 28.28
C GLY A 10 -20.67 22.71 28.58
N SER A 11 -19.83 22.64 27.56
CA SER A 11 -18.39 22.46 27.73
C SER A 11 -17.73 23.76 28.20
N ALA A 12 -16.58 23.63 28.87
CA ALA A 12 -15.79 24.80 29.25
C ALA A 12 -15.21 25.48 27.99
N ARG A 13 -15.33 26.81 27.93
CA ARG A 13 -14.80 27.62 26.83
C ARG A 13 -13.33 27.97 27.06
N GLY A 14 -12.49 27.84 26.03
CA GLY A 14 -11.10 28.29 26.05
C GLY A 14 -10.96 29.81 25.94
N GLY A 15 -9.80 30.35 26.27
CA GLY A 15 -9.46 31.77 26.17
C GLY A 15 -9.35 32.53 27.51
N GLN A 16 -9.34 31.86 28.66
CA GLN A 16 -9.23 32.49 29.99
C GLN A 16 -8.12 31.90 30.86
N ARG A 17 -7.44 30.86 30.39
CA ARG A 17 -6.43 30.12 31.12
C ARG A 17 -5.03 30.53 30.68
N ARG A 18 -4.06 29.92 31.37
CA ARG A 18 -2.62 30.12 31.21
C ARG A 18 -2.22 30.08 29.73
N GLY A 19 -1.62 31.17 29.24
CA GLY A 19 -1.08 31.27 27.87
C GLY A 19 -2.06 31.71 26.77
N GLU A 20 -3.31 32.06 27.11
CA GLU A 20 -4.34 32.34 26.08
C GLU A 20 -4.62 33.84 25.82
N LYS A 21 -4.38 34.74 26.80
CA LYS A 21 -4.70 36.19 26.68
C LYS A 21 -3.49 37.08 26.90
N ASP A 22 -2.95 37.07 28.12
CA ASP A 22 -1.86 37.96 28.50
C ASP A 22 -0.58 37.15 28.74
N LEU A 23 0.37 37.30 27.82
CA LEU A 23 1.72 36.74 27.97
C LEU A 23 2.56 37.51 29.01
N SER A 24 2.05 38.63 29.54
CA SER A 24 2.71 39.46 30.55
C SER A 24 2.46 38.97 31.98
N ALA A 25 1.30 38.39 32.26
CA ALA A 25 0.99 37.71 33.52
C ALA A 25 1.44 36.24 33.49
N ILE A 26 2.58 35.94 32.84
CA ILE A 26 3.04 34.57 32.66
C ILE A 26 3.58 34.05 34.00
N THR A 27 2.98 32.98 34.52
CA THR A 27 3.52 32.29 35.69
C THR A 27 4.83 31.59 35.31
N LYS A 28 5.72 31.35 36.28
CA LYS A 28 7.01 30.64 36.06
C LYS A 28 6.90 29.11 36.05
N GLN A 29 5.69 28.57 36.23
CA GLN A 29 5.44 27.13 36.27
C GLN A 29 5.59 26.50 34.88
N TYR A 30 6.41 25.48 34.70
CA TYR A 30 6.49 24.73 33.44
C TYR A 30 6.30 23.24 33.71
N SER A 31 5.66 22.54 32.77
CA SER A 31 5.57 21.09 32.80
C SER A 31 6.83 20.48 32.20
N SER A 32 7.15 19.23 32.55
CA SER A 32 8.21 18.47 31.87
C SER A 32 7.96 18.32 30.37
N ARG A 33 6.68 18.36 29.95
CA ARG A 33 6.27 18.33 28.53
C ARG A 33 6.54 19.63 27.77
N ASP A 34 6.66 20.75 28.48
CA ASP A 34 6.89 22.08 27.89
C ASP A 34 8.39 22.36 27.67
N LEU A 35 9.26 21.43 28.08
CA LEU A 35 10.69 21.54 27.81
C LEU A 35 10.95 21.49 26.30
N PRO A 36 12.01 22.16 25.81
CA PRO A 36 12.32 22.18 24.39
C PRO A 36 12.44 20.77 23.79
N SER A 37 11.54 20.46 22.85
CA SER A 37 11.53 19.20 22.11
C SER A 37 11.11 19.48 20.66
N HIS A 38 11.69 18.75 19.71
CA HIS A 38 11.44 18.92 18.27
C HIS A 38 11.50 20.38 17.78
N THR A 39 12.59 21.07 18.14
CA THR A 39 12.81 22.49 17.80
C THR A 39 13.11 22.74 16.31
N LYS A 40 13.21 21.68 15.50
CA LYS A 40 13.49 21.75 14.06
C LYS A 40 12.29 21.18 13.28
N LEU A 41 11.67 22.02 12.46
CA LEU A 41 10.64 21.59 11.52
C LEU A 41 11.31 20.89 10.33
N LYS A 42 10.77 19.72 9.96
CA LYS A 42 11.18 19.00 8.75
C LYS A 42 10.36 19.50 7.57
N TYR A 43 11.01 19.76 6.45
CA TYR A 43 10.35 20.06 5.20
C TYR A 43 10.19 18.79 4.37
N ARG A 44 9.24 18.80 3.44
CA ARG A 44 9.10 17.72 2.46
C ARG A 44 10.24 17.82 1.47
N GLU A 45 10.99 16.74 1.31
CA GLU A 45 12.00 16.61 0.26
C GLU A 45 11.36 16.27 -1.08
N HIS A 46 12.11 16.46 -2.17
CA HIS A 46 11.74 15.97 -3.50
C HIS A 46 11.33 14.48 -3.43
N GLY A 47 10.24 14.13 -4.09
CA GLY A 47 9.66 12.78 -4.11
C GLY A 47 8.74 12.47 -2.92
N GLN A 48 8.68 13.32 -1.89
CA GLN A 48 7.77 13.18 -0.74
C GLN A 48 6.46 13.96 -0.91
N GLY A 49 6.18 14.45 -2.12
CA GLY A 49 5.01 15.28 -2.38
C GLY A 49 5.24 16.74 -2.01
N THR A 50 6.28 17.35 -2.57
CA THR A 50 6.48 18.79 -2.46
C THR A 50 5.35 19.56 -3.16
N ILE A 51 5.14 20.82 -2.76
CA ILE A 51 4.07 21.64 -3.32
C ILE A 51 4.25 21.83 -4.84
N GLU A 52 5.49 21.93 -5.30
CA GLU A 52 5.83 22.08 -6.72
C GLU A 52 5.41 20.85 -7.54
N GLU A 53 5.72 19.65 -7.05
CA GLU A 53 5.29 18.41 -7.71
C GLU A 53 3.77 18.23 -7.68
N LEU A 54 3.11 18.62 -6.59
CA LEU A 54 1.64 18.52 -6.49
C LEU A 54 0.95 19.50 -7.44
N ARG A 55 1.52 20.69 -7.66
CA ARG A 55 0.97 21.70 -8.57
C ARG A 55 0.99 21.23 -10.02
N ASN A 56 2.00 20.46 -10.41
CA ASN A 56 2.17 19.99 -11.78
C ASN A 56 1.52 18.61 -12.04
N ARG A 57 0.99 17.94 -11.00
CA ARG A 57 0.39 16.60 -11.10
C ARG A 57 -1.08 16.63 -11.51
N HIS A 58 -1.45 15.70 -12.38
CA HIS A 58 -2.84 15.46 -12.77
C HIS A 58 -3.44 14.28 -11.99
N PHE A 59 -3.92 14.54 -10.77
CA PHE A 59 -4.43 13.51 -9.87
C PHE A 59 -5.56 12.66 -10.45
N ARG A 60 -6.42 13.24 -11.30
CA ARG A 60 -7.53 12.49 -11.91
C ARG A 60 -7.04 11.36 -12.81
N LYS A 61 -6.02 11.63 -13.63
CA LYS A 61 -5.45 10.66 -14.55
C LYS A 61 -4.64 9.60 -13.81
N GLU A 62 -3.81 10.02 -12.86
CA GLU A 62 -2.99 9.12 -12.05
C GLU A 62 -3.86 8.16 -11.21
N LEU A 63 -4.99 8.67 -10.68
CA LEU A 63 -5.95 7.85 -9.96
C LEU A 63 -6.58 6.80 -10.88
N GLU A 64 -7.07 7.20 -12.05
CA GLU A 64 -7.70 6.30 -13.01
C GLU A 64 -6.74 5.20 -13.50
N GLU A 65 -5.48 5.56 -13.79
CA GLU A 65 -4.45 4.60 -14.17
C GLU A 65 -4.17 3.59 -13.05
N ARG A 66 -4.07 4.07 -11.80
CA ARG A 66 -3.83 3.20 -10.64
C ARG A 66 -5.02 2.28 -10.36
N GLU A 67 -6.25 2.77 -10.53
CA GLU A 67 -7.46 1.95 -10.45
C GLU A 67 -7.52 0.91 -11.57
N TRP A 68 -7.08 1.22 -12.79
CA TRP A 68 -7.04 0.26 -13.90
C TRP A 68 -6.05 -0.87 -13.60
N ILE A 69 -4.85 -0.54 -13.12
CA ILE A 69 -3.83 -1.51 -12.71
C ILE A 69 -4.32 -2.39 -11.55
N ASP A 70 -4.96 -1.78 -10.54
CA ASP A 70 -5.50 -2.51 -9.39
C ASP A 70 -6.73 -3.36 -9.75
N LYS A 71 -7.51 -2.96 -10.76
CA LYS A 71 -8.59 -3.79 -11.32
C LYS A 71 -8.03 -5.02 -12.04
N ASP A 72 -6.98 -4.87 -12.83
CA ASP A 72 -6.37 -6.01 -13.54
C ASP A 72 -5.70 -6.98 -12.55
N LYS A 73 -4.96 -6.45 -11.56
CA LYS A 73 -4.39 -7.26 -10.45
C LYS A 73 -5.44 -7.81 -9.49
N GLY A 74 -6.54 -7.10 -9.30
CA GLY A 74 -7.67 -7.50 -8.48
C GLY A 74 -8.51 -8.57 -9.15
N SER A 75 -8.67 -8.52 -10.47
CA SER A 75 -9.31 -9.57 -11.28
C SER A 75 -8.51 -10.87 -11.22
N SER A 76 -7.18 -10.78 -11.31
CA SER A 76 -6.27 -11.94 -11.14
C SER A 76 -6.33 -12.54 -9.72
N ARG A 77 -6.51 -11.73 -8.67
CA ARG A 77 -6.65 -12.22 -7.27
C ARG A 77 -8.07 -12.65 -6.88
N ARG A 78 -9.12 -12.18 -7.56
CA ARG A 78 -10.52 -12.56 -7.30
C ARG A 78 -10.96 -13.87 -7.96
N ALA A 79 -10.14 -14.43 -8.86
CA ALA A 79 -10.41 -15.74 -9.44
C ALA A 79 -10.10 -16.92 -8.49
N ILE A 80 -9.48 -16.69 -7.33
CA ILE A 80 -9.03 -17.76 -6.40
C ILE A 80 -9.89 -17.89 -5.13
N GLU A 81 -10.78 -16.94 -4.79
CA GLU A 81 -11.59 -17.04 -3.57
C GLU A 81 -13.09 -16.80 -3.84
N PRO A 82 -13.95 -17.83 -3.72
CA PRO A 82 -15.39 -17.64 -3.75
C PRO A 82 -15.85 -17.02 -2.43
N SER A 83 -16.35 -15.79 -2.52
CA SER A 83 -17.42 -15.22 -1.69
C SER A 83 -17.53 -15.77 -0.25
N ARG A 84 -16.72 -15.25 0.68
CA ARG A 84 -17.04 -15.35 2.12
C ARG A 84 -18.00 -14.22 2.49
N GLU A 85 -19.27 -14.56 2.35
CA GLU A 85 -20.45 -13.92 2.92
C GLU A 85 -20.16 -13.29 4.29
N SER A 86 -20.44 -12.00 4.38
CA SER A 86 -20.43 -11.17 5.58
C SER A 86 -21.45 -11.67 6.61
N THR A 87 -21.04 -12.61 7.46
CA THR A 87 -21.75 -12.97 8.70
C THR A 87 -21.09 -12.29 9.90
N ALA A 88 -21.35 -10.99 10.05
CA ALA A 88 -21.02 -10.26 11.26
C ALA A 88 -22.09 -10.52 12.32
N SER A 89 -21.90 -11.54 13.16
CA SER A 89 -22.64 -11.65 14.42
C SER A 89 -21.85 -12.36 15.53
N SER A 90 -21.80 -11.66 16.67
CA SER A 90 -21.62 -12.19 18.03
C SER A 90 -20.21 -12.58 18.52
N ALA A 91 -19.62 -11.63 19.25
CA ALA A 91 -19.25 -11.78 20.66
C ALA A 91 -18.48 -13.04 21.11
N LYS A 92 -17.19 -12.87 21.44
CA LYS A 92 -16.61 -12.98 22.81
C LYS A 92 -15.09 -13.22 22.76
N LYS A 93 -14.37 -12.36 23.49
CA LYS A 93 -13.10 -12.59 24.21
C LYS A 93 -12.19 -13.72 23.69
N ARG A 94 -11.05 -13.36 23.10
CA ARG A 94 -9.83 -14.19 23.17
C ARG A 94 -8.64 -13.30 23.52
N LYS A 95 -8.23 -13.41 24.78
CA LYS A 95 -6.96 -12.94 25.32
C LYS A 95 -5.89 -13.87 24.74
N LEU A 96 -5.12 -13.39 23.77
CA LEU A 96 -4.05 -14.14 23.11
C LEU A 96 -2.74 -13.80 23.84
N ASP A 97 -2.32 -14.69 24.73
CA ASP A 97 -1.06 -14.61 25.44
C ASP A 97 -0.09 -15.62 24.81
N GLN A 98 1.06 -15.11 24.36
CA GLN A 98 2.35 -15.78 24.17
C GLN A 98 2.38 -17.17 23.50
N VAL A 99 2.75 -17.19 22.21
CA VAL A 99 3.39 -18.36 21.56
C VAL A 99 4.90 -18.07 21.45
N PRO A 100 5.79 -18.94 21.98
CA PRO A 100 7.24 -18.76 21.88
C PRO A 100 7.75 -18.86 20.44
N PHE A 101 8.56 -17.88 20.07
CA PHE A 101 9.32 -17.75 18.82
C PHE A 101 10.50 -18.74 18.78
N ALA A 102 10.24 -20.05 18.67
CA ALA A 102 11.32 -21.05 18.69
C ALA A 102 11.00 -22.38 17.97
N SER A 103 10.23 -22.35 16.87
CA SER A 103 10.07 -23.54 16.01
C SER A 103 9.87 -23.16 14.54
N LEU A 104 10.64 -22.18 14.07
CA LEU A 104 10.66 -21.74 12.66
C LEU A 104 12.02 -22.06 12.02
N ASP A 105 12.53 -23.26 12.28
CA ASP A 105 13.79 -23.76 11.73
C ASP A 105 13.58 -25.21 11.26
N ALA A 106 12.96 -25.30 10.08
CA ALA A 106 12.93 -26.45 9.17
C ALA A 106 11.97 -26.09 8.02
N LEU A 107 12.38 -25.16 7.15
CA LEU A 107 11.85 -25.15 5.78
C LEU A 107 12.75 -26.09 4.99
N ASP A 108 12.24 -27.31 4.89
CA ASP A 108 12.63 -28.35 3.96
C ASP A 108 12.61 -27.77 2.53
N ASP A 109 13.73 -27.91 1.82
CA ASP A 109 13.90 -27.57 0.41
C ASP A 109 13.02 -28.49 -0.44
N GLU A 110 11.76 -28.11 -0.65
CA GLU A 110 10.93 -28.70 -1.70
C GLU A 110 11.17 -27.94 -3.01
N GLU A 111 12.34 -28.19 -3.62
CA GLU A 111 12.61 -27.93 -5.03
C GLU A 111 11.79 -28.93 -5.86
N SER A 112 10.49 -28.68 -5.94
CA SER A 112 9.61 -29.31 -6.92
C SER A 112 9.58 -28.41 -8.16
N ASP A 113 10.72 -28.35 -8.86
CA ASP A 113 10.81 -27.72 -10.18
C ASP A 113 10.06 -28.65 -11.15
N SER A 114 8.84 -28.27 -11.51
CA SER A 114 7.98 -28.97 -12.48
C SER A 114 8.67 -28.99 -13.85
N GLU A 115 9.50 -30.01 -14.09
CA GLU A 115 10.26 -30.18 -15.34
C GLU A 115 9.34 -30.24 -16.58
N ASP A 116 8.05 -30.55 -16.41
CA ASP A 116 7.06 -30.56 -17.50
C ASP A 116 6.77 -29.14 -18.05
N ASP A 117 6.74 -28.11 -17.19
CA ASP A 117 6.44 -26.74 -17.61
C ASP A 117 7.62 -26.11 -18.37
N THR A 118 8.87 -26.44 -17.99
CA THR A 118 10.07 -25.96 -18.67
C THR A 118 10.29 -26.66 -20.02
N LEU A 119 9.97 -27.95 -20.12
CA LEU A 119 9.99 -28.71 -21.38
C LEU A 119 8.96 -28.19 -22.39
N ALA A 120 7.74 -27.86 -21.94
CA ALA A 120 6.70 -27.28 -22.78
C ALA A 120 7.14 -25.93 -23.38
N LEU A 121 7.78 -25.08 -22.57
CA LEU A 121 8.24 -23.74 -22.97
C LEU A 121 9.39 -23.80 -24.00
N LEU A 122 10.32 -24.74 -23.85
CA LEU A 122 11.41 -24.96 -24.82
C LEU A 122 10.88 -25.48 -26.17
N ALA A 123 9.87 -26.35 -26.16
CA ALA A 123 9.24 -26.84 -27.39
C ALA A 123 8.50 -25.71 -28.13
N GLU A 124 7.83 -24.82 -27.41
CA GLU A 124 7.15 -23.66 -27.98
C GLU A 124 8.14 -22.65 -28.59
N LEU A 125 9.26 -22.37 -27.91
CA LEU A 125 10.32 -21.51 -28.45
C LEU A 125 10.92 -22.08 -29.75
N GLN A 126 11.15 -23.39 -29.81
CA GLN A 126 11.62 -24.05 -31.03
C GLN A 126 10.61 -23.95 -32.17
N ARG A 127 9.31 -24.04 -31.87
CA ARG A 127 8.22 -23.87 -32.85
C ARG A 127 8.18 -22.43 -33.40
N ILE A 128 8.29 -21.43 -32.53
CA ILE A 128 8.33 -20.00 -32.91
C ILE A 128 9.58 -19.71 -33.77
N LYS A 129 10.75 -20.24 -33.39
CA LYS A 129 12.00 -20.04 -34.14
C LYS A 129 11.92 -20.64 -35.54
N LYS A 130 11.39 -21.86 -35.68
CA LYS A 130 11.19 -22.51 -37.00
C LYS A 130 10.20 -21.73 -37.87
N ALA A 131 9.09 -21.26 -37.29
CA ALA A 131 8.10 -20.46 -38.00
C ALA A 131 8.69 -19.12 -38.49
N ARG A 132 9.45 -18.42 -37.64
CA ARG A 132 10.12 -17.15 -37.97
C ARG A 132 11.15 -17.31 -39.10
N VAL A 133 11.96 -18.37 -39.09
CA VAL A 133 12.93 -18.63 -40.15
C VAL A 133 12.23 -18.91 -41.49
N ALA A 134 11.16 -19.70 -41.48
CA ALA A 134 10.38 -19.97 -42.69
C ALA A 134 9.69 -18.71 -43.22
N GLU A 135 9.15 -17.86 -42.34
CA GLU A 135 8.54 -16.59 -42.72
C GLU A 135 9.58 -15.59 -43.27
N GLN A 136 10.76 -15.52 -42.65
CA GLN A 136 11.87 -14.70 -43.16
C GLN A 136 12.36 -15.20 -44.52
N ALA A 137 12.53 -16.51 -44.69
CA ALA A 137 12.90 -17.10 -45.98
C ALA A 137 11.83 -16.82 -47.07
N LYS A 138 10.54 -16.89 -46.72
CA LYS A 138 9.45 -16.52 -47.62
C LYS A 138 9.46 -15.02 -47.95
N LYS A 139 9.70 -14.15 -46.97
CA LYS A 139 9.82 -12.70 -47.21
C LYS A 139 11.02 -12.37 -48.08
N VAL A 140 12.17 -12.97 -47.83
CA VAL A 140 13.39 -12.79 -48.63
C VAL A 140 13.20 -13.33 -50.05
N CYS A 141 12.64 -14.53 -50.21
CA CYS A 141 12.31 -15.08 -51.52
C CYS A 141 11.31 -14.20 -52.28
N ASN A 142 10.27 -13.71 -51.61
CA ASN A 142 9.29 -12.80 -52.21
C ASN A 142 9.90 -11.46 -52.61
N ILE A 143 10.79 -10.89 -51.78
CA ILE A 143 11.54 -9.67 -52.12
C ILE A 143 12.45 -9.89 -53.34
N ILE A 144 13.13 -11.04 -53.41
CA ILE A 144 13.99 -11.40 -54.55
C ILE A 144 13.16 -11.62 -55.82
N MET A 145 11.96 -12.19 -55.72
CA MET A 145 11.07 -12.41 -56.87
C MET A 145 10.42 -11.12 -57.40
N ILE A 146 10.29 -10.08 -56.57
CA ILE A 146 9.74 -8.77 -56.98
C ILE A 146 10.84 -7.88 -57.62
N THR A 147 12.11 -8.22 -57.43
CA THR A 147 13.27 -7.41 -57.88
C THR A 147 13.98 -7.96 -59.14
N GLN A 148 13.44 -8.99 -59.79
CA GLN A 148 13.86 -9.46 -61.13
C GLN A 148 12.77 -9.27 -62.17
#